data_AF-A0A2N3HY11-F1
#
_entry.id   AF-A0A2N3HY11-F1
#
_cell.length_a   1.000
_cell.length_b   1.000
_cell.length_c   1.000
_cell.angle_alpha   90.00
_cell.angle_beta   90.00
_cell.angle_gamma   90.00
#
_symmetry.space_group_name_H-M   'P 1'
#
loop_
_entity.id
_entity.type
_entity.pdbx_description
1 polymer ?
#
loop_
_entity_poly.entity_id
_entity_poly.type
_entity_poly.pdbx_seq_one_letter_code
_entity_poly.pdbx_strand_id
1 'polypeptide(L)'
;MNFFKILPLNSRYFNINRIFTTGTEINFIVRPTAKLTISAGYQYLIAKDASVIERIRNGQIFARNPETLATIRLQNQDYFGLFNRSRHLANLKVSYQIPKWKANIFARVFYRSRYGLFDSNANGIFDDYDSFVKGYCLFNVAISKEFQQKLLCQIGANNLFNFTDAENISNLAGRQLFFKMQFSF
;
A
#
# COMPACT_ATOMS: atom_id res chain seq x y z
N MET A 1 25.49 -42.90 7.12
CA MET A 1 25.96 -43.05 5.74
C MET A 1 24.83 -42.63 4.81
N ASN A 2 24.94 -41.46 4.20
CA ASN A 2 24.28 -41.08 2.95
C ASN A 2 25.00 -39.80 2.47
N PHE A 3 25.78 -39.97 1.40
CA PHE A 3 26.49 -38.92 0.71
C PHE A 3 25.53 -38.28 -0.31
N PHE A 4 25.38 -36.97 -0.27
CA PHE A 4 25.00 -36.19 -1.46
C PHE A 4 26.06 -35.12 -1.69
N LYS A 5 26.76 -35.29 -2.82
CA LYS A 5 27.78 -34.37 -3.35
C LYS A 5 27.04 -33.38 -4.24
N ILE A 6 26.97 -32.11 -3.83
CA ILE A 6 26.46 -31.02 -4.68
C ILE A 6 27.67 -30.32 -5.29
N LEU A 7 27.73 -30.30 -6.62
CA LEU A 7 28.75 -29.58 -7.40
C LEU A 7 28.62 -28.06 -7.18
N PRO A 8 29.74 -27.30 -7.18
CA PRO A 8 29.68 -25.87 -6.92
C PRO A 8 29.18 -25.13 -8.17
N LEU A 9 27.96 -24.61 -8.11
CA LEU A 9 27.58 -23.48 -8.95
C LEU A 9 28.15 -22.22 -8.30
N ASN A 10 29.31 -21.78 -8.78
CA ASN A 10 29.89 -20.49 -8.41
C ASN A 10 29.04 -19.36 -9.00
N SER A 11 27.97 -19.01 -8.29
CA SER A 11 27.32 -17.71 -8.41
C SER A 11 27.39 -17.04 -7.05
N ARG A 12 28.56 -16.50 -6.69
CA ARG A 12 28.70 -15.61 -5.53
C ARG A 12 28.05 -14.26 -5.88
N TYR A 13 26.74 -14.16 -5.70
CA TYR A 13 26.11 -12.85 -5.52
C TYR A 13 26.48 -12.37 -4.11
N PHE A 14 27.50 -11.52 -4.00
CA PHE A 14 27.64 -10.67 -2.83
C PHE A 14 26.52 -9.64 -2.90
N ASN A 15 25.36 -9.93 -2.30
CA ASN A 15 24.32 -8.94 -2.15
C ASN A 15 24.68 -8.04 -0.96
N ILE A 16 25.43 -6.97 -1.24
CA ILE A 16 25.90 -6.00 -0.22
C ILE A 16 24.81 -4.92 0.06
N ASN A 17 23.64 -5.02 -0.60
CA ASN A 17 22.56 -4.06 -0.42
C ASN A 17 22.00 -4.16 1.00
N ARG A 18 22.31 -3.15 1.80
CA ARG A 18 21.79 -3.01 3.17
C ARG A 18 20.50 -2.20 3.10
N ILE A 19 19.42 -2.90 2.79
CA ILE A 19 18.07 -2.33 2.85
C ILE A 19 17.67 -2.14 4.31
N PHE A 20 17.12 -0.97 4.64
CA PHE A 20 16.53 -0.71 5.94
C PHE A 20 15.15 -0.06 5.79
N THR A 21 14.30 -0.33 6.77
CA THR A 21 12.97 0.25 6.91
C THR A 21 12.84 0.86 8.28
N THR A 22 12.45 2.12 8.35
CA THR A 22 12.18 2.84 9.60
C THR A 22 10.89 3.62 9.46
N GLY A 23 10.16 3.81 10.54
CA GLY A 23 8.83 4.37 10.47
C GLY A 23 8.09 4.34 11.78
N THR A 24 6.87 4.86 11.74
CA THR A 24 5.96 4.90 12.89
C THR A 24 4.62 4.35 12.45
N GLU A 25 4.01 3.54 13.30
CA GLU A 25 2.65 3.05 13.11
C GLU A 25 1.80 3.42 14.32
N ILE A 26 0.58 3.90 14.05
CA ILE A 26 -0.37 4.28 15.08
C ILE A 26 -1.73 3.68 14.73
N ASN A 27 -2.37 3.06 15.72
CA ASN A 27 -3.68 2.44 15.58
C ASN A 27 -4.60 2.95 16.69
N PHE A 28 -5.82 3.34 16.32
CA PHE A 28 -6.85 3.85 17.22
C PHE A 28 -8.15 3.08 17.03
N ILE A 29 -8.84 2.80 18.14
CA ILE A 29 -10.20 2.28 18.13
C ILE A 29 -11.00 3.09 19.14
N VAL A 30 -12.10 3.70 18.68
CA VAL A 30 -13.02 4.46 19.52
C VAL A 30 -14.44 3.94 19.36
N ARG A 31 -15.21 4.00 20.44
CA ARG A 31 -16.62 3.61 20.49
C ARG A 31 -17.46 4.74 21.06
N PRO A 32 -17.77 5.79 20.27
CA PRO A 32 -18.49 6.96 20.77
C PRO A 32 -19.88 6.63 21.32
N THR A 33 -20.48 5.55 20.82
CA THR A 33 -21.71 4.97 21.35
C THR A 33 -21.60 3.45 21.35
N ALA A 34 -22.49 2.75 22.07
CA ALA A 34 -22.57 1.29 22.03
C ALA A 34 -22.84 0.72 20.61
N LYS A 35 -23.32 1.56 19.68
CA LYS A 35 -23.71 1.16 18.32
C LYS A 35 -22.66 1.51 17.26
N LEU A 36 -21.67 2.35 17.59
CA LEU A 36 -20.71 2.89 16.63
C LEU A 36 -19.29 2.50 17.06
N THR A 37 -18.59 1.77 16.18
CA THR A 37 -17.16 1.52 16.32
C THR A 37 -16.42 2.17 15.17
N ILE A 38 -15.41 2.97 15.48
CA ILE A 38 -14.50 3.56 14.51
C ILE A 38 -13.10 3.03 14.81
N SER A 39 -12.41 2.53 13.80
CA SER A 39 -11.02 2.12 13.89
C SER A 39 -10.21 2.81 12.81
N ALA A 40 -9.08 3.39 13.16
CA ALA A 40 -8.18 4.02 12.22
C ALA A 40 -6.76 3.49 12.45
N GLY A 41 -6.00 3.36 11.36
CA GLY A 41 -4.58 3.02 11.41
C GLY A 41 -3.82 3.87 10.42
N TYR A 42 -2.63 4.30 10.80
CA TYR A 42 -1.74 5.09 9.98
C TYR A 42 -0.31 4.58 10.13
N GLN A 43 0.37 4.42 9.00
CA GLN A 43 1.77 4.04 8.93
C GLN A 43 2.54 5.08 8.12
N TYR A 44 3.59 5.62 8.74
CA TYR A 44 4.67 6.32 8.06
C TYR A 44 5.85 5.37 7.88
N LEU A 45 6.38 5.24 6.68
CA LEU A 45 7.46 4.32 6.34
C LEU A 45 8.50 4.97 5.43
N ILE A 46 9.76 4.88 5.83
CA ILE A 46 10.93 5.13 5.00
C ILE A 46 11.60 3.79 4.74
N ALA A 47 11.68 3.38 3.48
CA ALA A 47 12.39 2.20 3.03
C ALA A 47 13.50 2.62 2.06
N LYS A 48 14.77 2.40 2.42
CA LYS A 48 15.93 2.87 1.65
C LYS A 48 17.02 1.80 1.59
N ASP A 49 17.84 1.89 0.55
CA ASP A 49 19.08 1.13 0.43
C ASP A 49 20.27 1.99 0.93
N ALA A 50 20.98 1.52 1.95
CA ALA A 50 22.11 2.25 2.51
C ALA A 50 23.27 2.41 1.51
N SER A 51 23.47 1.44 0.60
CA SER A 51 24.53 1.51 -0.41
C SER A 51 24.26 2.64 -1.42
N VAL A 52 22.99 2.87 -1.78
CA VAL A 52 22.57 3.99 -2.63
C VAL A 52 22.84 5.32 -1.93
N ILE A 53 22.48 5.42 -0.64
CA ILE A 53 22.75 6.63 0.15
C ILE A 53 24.25 6.95 0.17
N GLU A 54 25.12 5.95 0.37
CA GLU A 54 26.58 6.16 0.33
C GLU A 54 27.05 6.64 -1.05
N ARG A 55 26.57 6.03 -2.14
CA ARG A 55 26.88 6.46 -3.51
C ARG A 55 26.45 7.91 -3.80
N ILE A 56 25.29 8.32 -3.31
CA ILE A 56 24.80 9.71 -3.43
C ILE A 56 25.70 10.67 -2.66
N ARG A 57 26.06 10.34 -1.40
CA ARG A 57 27.00 11.15 -0.61
C ARG A 57 28.35 11.32 -1.31
N ASN A 58 28.84 10.25 -1.92
CA ASN A 58 30.08 10.26 -2.70
C ASN A 58 29.96 11.00 -4.05
N GLY A 59 28.75 11.44 -4.43
CA GLY A 59 28.53 12.18 -5.68
C GLY A 59 28.52 11.34 -6.93
N GLN A 60 28.22 10.05 -6.81
CA GLN A 60 28.34 9.07 -7.88
C GLN A 60 27.02 8.85 -8.65
N ILE A 61 25.93 9.50 -8.22
CA ILE A 61 24.61 9.35 -8.84
C ILE A 61 24.12 10.71 -9.31
N PHE A 62 23.63 10.71 -10.55
CA PHE A 62 23.05 11.86 -11.22
C PHE A 62 21.67 11.46 -11.75
N ALA A 63 20.77 12.41 -11.85
CA ALA A 63 19.50 12.25 -12.52
C ALA A 63 19.40 13.27 -13.66
N ARG A 64 18.56 12.97 -14.64
CA ARG A 64 18.17 13.93 -15.67
C ARG A 64 16.85 14.55 -15.26
N ASN A 65 16.82 15.87 -15.12
CA ASN A 65 15.58 16.58 -14.85
C ASN A 65 14.62 16.39 -16.05
N PRO A 66 13.39 15.88 -15.85
CA PRO A 66 12.48 15.61 -16.97
C PRO A 66 11.95 16.88 -17.64
N GLU A 67 11.96 18.03 -16.95
CA GLU A 67 11.48 19.31 -17.46
C GLU A 67 12.59 20.09 -18.17
N THR A 68 13.75 20.25 -17.52
CA THR A 68 14.85 21.07 -18.05
C THR A 68 15.86 20.29 -18.86
N LEU A 69 15.79 18.95 -18.81
CA LEU A 69 16.74 18.00 -19.41
C LEU A 69 18.17 18.12 -18.88
N ALA A 70 18.41 18.94 -17.85
CA ALA A 70 19.69 19.13 -17.23
C ALA A 70 20.11 17.90 -16.40
N THR A 71 21.40 17.60 -16.42
CA THR A 71 21.99 16.59 -15.53
C THR A 71 22.21 17.22 -14.16
N ILE A 72 21.58 16.64 -13.14
CA ILE A 72 21.65 17.10 -11.76
C ILE A 72 22.34 16.03 -10.93
N ARG A 73 23.32 16.43 -10.13
CA ARG A 73 23.90 15.55 -9.11
C ARG A 73 22.92 15.37 -7.97
N LEU A 74 22.57 14.14 -7.65
CA LEU A 74 21.60 13.86 -6.59
C LEU A 74 22.16 14.15 -5.20
N GLN A 75 21.26 14.58 -4.32
CA GLN A 75 21.44 14.70 -2.88
C GLN A 75 20.61 13.63 -2.15
N ASN A 76 20.92 13.37 -0.89
CA ASN A 76 20.24 12.32 -0.11
C ASN A 76 18.73 12.55 0.05
N GLN A 77 18.30 13.80 -0.03
CA GLN A 77 16.90 14.21 0.05
C GLN A 77 16.12 13.81 -1.21
N ASP A 78 16.78 13.86 -2.38
CA ASP A 78 16.19 13.51 -3.68
C ASP A 78 15.94 12.01 -3.77
N TYR A 79 16.70 11.19 -3.02
CA TYR A 79 16.45 9.75 -2.96
C TYR A 79 15.13 9.46 -2.22
N PHE A 80 14.11 9.06 -2.98
CA PHE A 80 12.78 8.85 -2.44
C PHE A 80 12.73 7.58 -1.57
N GLY A 81 13.27 6.47 -2.07
CA GLY A 81 13.31 5.18 -1.37
C GLY A 81 13.28 3.98 -2.31
N LEU A 82 12.77 2.84 -1.83
CA LEU A 82 12.55 1.66 -2.66
C LEU A 82 11.30 1.80 -3.53
N PHE A 83 11.33 1.16 -4.70
CA PHE A 83 10.16 1.01 -5.56
C PHE A 83 9.00 0.30 -4.83
N ASN A 84 7.78 0.62 -5.23
CA ASN A 84 6.54 0.09 -4.70
C ASN A 84 6.38 0.26 -3.17
N ARG A 85 7.04 1.29 -2.60
CA ARG A 85 6.90 1.67 -1.19
C ARG A 85 6.39 3.10 -1.06
N SER A 86 5.13 3.24 -0.70
CA SER A 86 4.53 4.51 -0.31
C SER A 86 5.01 4.93 1.08
N ARG A 87 5.25 6.22 1.30
CA ARG A 87 5.62 6.74 2.63
C ARG A 87 4.47 6.78 3.61
N HIS A 88 3.25 6.98 3.13
CA HIS A 88 2.07 7.07 3.99
C HIS A 88 1.01 6.06 3.55
N LEU A 89 0.60 5.23 4.49
CA LEU A 89 -0.54 4.33 4.36
C LEU A 89 -1.52 4.65 5.48
N ALA A 90 -2.80 4.75 5.17
CA ALA A 90 -3.84 4.90 6.18
C ALA A 90 -5.01 3.97 5.91
N ASN A 91 -5.70 3.55 6.97
CA ASN A 91 -6.96 2.85 6.86
C ASN A 91 -7.95 3.38 7.89
N LEU A 92 -9.21 3.48 7.50
CA LEU A 92 -10.33 3.85 8.36
C LEU A 92 -11.41 2.78 8.23
N LYS A 93 -11.98 2.35 9.34
CA LYS A 93 -13.07 1.40 9.42
C LYS A 93 -14.17 2.00 10.30
N VAL A 94 -15.39 1.97 9.81
CA VAL A 94 -16.58 2.38 10.55
C VAL A 94 -17.56 1.22 10.53
N SER A 95 -18.03 0.84 11.71
CA SER A 95 -19.13 -0.12 11.87
C SER A 95 -20.23 0.54 12.69
N TYR A 96 -21.45 0.52 12.16
CA TYR A 96 -22.61 1.09 12.81
C TYR A 96 -23.77 0.09 12.87
N GLN A 97 -24.32 -0.13 14.06
CA GLN A 97 -25.44 -1.01 14.29
C GLN A 97 -26.75 -0.23 14.31
N ILE A 98 -27.78 -0.77 13.66
CA ILE A 98 -29.15 -0.25 13.65
C ILE A 98 -30.07 -1.31 14.25
N PRO A 99 -30.19 -1.40 15.59
CA PRO A 99 -30.91 -2.49 16.26
C PRO A 99 -32.38 -2.59 15.86
N LYS A 100 -33.06 -1.44 15.67
CA LYS A 100 -34.48 -1.39 15.24
C LYS A 100 -34.72 -2.16 13.95
N TRP A 101 -33.72 -2.21 13.06
CA TRP A 101 -33.82 -2.86 11.75
C TRP A 101 -33.03 -4.15 11.65
N LYS A 102 -32.40 -4.58 12.76
CA LYS A 102 -31.45 -5.69 12.80
C LYS A 102 -30.41 -5.60 11.67
N ALA A 103 -29.92 -4.39 11.43
CA ALA A 103 -29.04 -4.09 10.32
C ALA A 103 -27.69 -3.53 10.82
N ASN A 104 -26.64 -3.75 10.03
CA ASN A 104 -25.32 -3.23 10.30
C ASN A 104 -24.76 -2.57 9.03
N ILE A 105 -24.09 -1.45 9.19
CA ILE A 105 -23.37 -0.75 8.14
C ILE A 105 -21.87 -0.92 8.42
N PHE A 106 -21.13 -1.26 7.38
CA PHE A 106 -19.67 -1.34 7.40
C PHE A 106 -19.12 -0.45 6.29
N ALA A 107 -18.20 0.43 6.64
CA ALA A 107 -17.43 1.21 5.69
C ALA A 107 -15.94 1.05 6.00
N ARG A 108 -15.12 0.93 4.96
CA ARG A 108 -13.67 0.88 5.05
C ARG A 108 -13.05 1.75 3.97
N VAL A 109 -12.09 2.57 4.35
CA VAL A 109 -11.28 3.36 3.43
C VAL A 109 -9.83 2.94 3.59
N PHE A 110 -9.14 2.73 2.47
CA PHE A 110 -7.69 2.59 2.43
C PHE A 110 -7.12 3.77 1.66
N TYR A 111 -6.13 4.44 2.23
CA TYR A 111 -5.35 5.47 1.57
C TYR A 111 -3.93 4.98 1.37
N ARG A 112 -3.40 5.24 0.18
CA ARG A 112 -2.01 4.99 -0.19
C ARG A 112 -1.43 6.24 -0.83
N SER A 113 -0.36 6.80 -0.26
CA SER A 113 0.34 7.94 -0.87
C SER A 113 1.08 7.54 -2.14
N ARG A 114 1.56 8.54 -2.88
CA ARG A 114 2.39 8.34 -4.07
C ARG A 114 3.58 7.42 -3.84
N TYR A 115 3.99 6.72 -4.90
CA TYR A 115 5.13 5.80 -4.95
C TYR A 115 5.58 5.62 -6.40
N GLY A 116 6.76 5.04 -6.62
CA GLY A 116 7.27 4.71 -7.95
C GLY A 116 7.26 3.22 -8.22
N LEU A 117 7.22 2.83 -9.49
CA LEU A 117 7.23 1.44 -9.92
C LEU A 117 8.55 1.04 -10.59
N PHE A 118 9.16 1.96 -11.30
CA PHE A 118 10.37 1.76 -12.08
C PHE A 118 11.18 3.05 -12.14
N ASP A 119 12.46 2.91 -12.46
CA ASP A 119 13.36 4.01 -12.78
C ASP A 119 13.01 4.54 -14.18
N SER A 120 12.73 5.84 -14.26
CA SER A 120 12.34 6.56 -15.48
C SER A 120 13.43 7.52 -15.98
N ASN A 121 14.54 7.66 -15.26
CA ASN A 121 15.66 8.54 -15.61
C ASN A 121 16.99 7.78 -15.84
N ALA A 122 16.96 6.46 -15.74
CA ALA A 122 18.03 5.50 -16.04
C ALA A 122 19.26 5.56 -15.10
N ASN A 123 19.09 5.98 -13.84
CA ASN A 123 20.16 6.01 -12.85
C ASN A 123 20.18 4.81 -11.88
N GLY A 124 19.21 3.91 -12.00
CA GLY A 124 19.08 2.65 -11.27
C GLY A 124 18.47 2.77 -9.87
N ILE A 125 17.91 3.92 -9.49
CA ILE A 125 17.28 4.15 -8.18
C ILE A 125 15.92 4.84 -8.34
N PHE A 126 15.17 4.98 -7.25
CA PHE A 126 13.93 5.76 -7.25
C PHE A 126 14.14 7.10 -6.54
N ASP A 127 14.09 8.18 -7.29
CA ASP A 127 14.32 9.54 -6.82
C ASP A 127 13.17 10.50 -7.17
N ASP A 128 13.27 11.74 -6.72
CA ASP A 128 12.22 12.75 -6.90
C ASP A 128 12.06 13.23 -8.36
N TYR A 129 12.99 12.88 -9.25
CA TYR A 129 12.91 13.16 -10.69
C TYR A 129 12.27 12.01 -11.48
N ASP A 130 11.88 10.93 -10.81
CA ASP A 130 11.16 9.82 -11.43
C ASP A 130 9.64 10.03 -11.53
N SER A 131 9.01 9.22 -12.37
CA SER A 131 7.56 9.16 -12.49
C SER A 131 6.90 8.51 -11.27
N PHE A 132 5.95 9.23 -10.67
CA PHE A 132 5.17 8.75 -9.53
C PHE A 132 3.79 8.26 -9.96
N VAL A 133 3.39 7.11 -9.41
CA VAL A 133 1.98 6.75 -9.30
C VAL A 133 1.34 7.69 -8.29
N LYS A 134 0.21 8.31 -8.65
CA LYS A 134 -0.51 9.24 -7.77
C LYS A 134 -1.06 8.51 -6.55
N GLY A 135 -1.15 9.22 -5.43
CA GLY A 135 -1.82 8.68 -4.24
C GLY A 135 -3.32 8.49 -4.49
N TYR A 136 -3.92 7.49 -3.86
CA TYR A 136 -5.31 7.12 -4.10
C TYR A 136 -6.00 6.57 -2.84
N CYS A 137 -7.34 6.54 -2.90
CA CYS A 137 -8.20 5.96 -1.88
C CYS A 137 -9.08 4.85 -2.46
N LEU A 138 -9.23 3.75 -1.71
CA LEU A 138 -10.20 2.70 -2.02
C LEU A 138 -11.28 2.69 -0.95
N PHE A 139 -12.53 2.79 -1.38
CA PHE A 139 -13.71 2.82 -0.51
C PHE A 139 -14.48 1.52 -0.65
N ASN A 140 -14.65 0.81 0.46
CA ASN A 140 -15.42 -0.42 0.52
C ASN A 140 -16.59 -0.22 1.48
N VAL A 141 -17.80 -0.58 1.05
CA VAL A 141 -19.01 -0.42 1.85
C VAL A 141 -19.84 -1.68 1.81
N ALA A 142 -20.50 -2.00 2.92
CA ALA A 142 -21.45 -3.10 3.00
C ALA A 142 -22.57 -2.78 3.98
N ILE A 143 -23.76 -3.29 3.70
CA ILE A 143 -24.90 -3.28 4.61
C ILE A 143 -25.33 -4.73 4.79
N SER A 144 -25.47 -5.16 6.04
CA SER A 144 -26.07 -6.44 6.36
C SER A 144 -27.37 -6.29 7.12
N LYS A 145 -28.27 -7.25 6.95
CA LYS A 145 -29.54 -7.34 7.67
C LYS A 145 -29.80 -8.79 8.07
N GLU A 146 -30.19 -8.95 9.32
CA GLU A 146 -30.56 -10.24 9.89
C GLU A 146 -32.08 -10.42 9.86
N PHE A 147 -32.51 -11.57 9.33
CA PHE A 147 -33.89 -12.00 9.23
C PHE A 147 -34.10 -13.20 10.15
N GLN A 148 -35.04 -13.04 11.08
CA GLN A 148 -35.51 -14.10 11.99
C GLN A 148 -34.39 -14.87 12.73
N GLN A 149 -33.23 -14.24 12.99
CA GLN A 149 -32.06 -14.87 13.64
C GLN A 149 -31.51 -16.11 12.92
N LYS A 150 -31.94 -16.37 11.68
CA LYS A 150 -31.56 -17.56 10.89
C LYS A 150 -30.86 -17.21 9.59
N LEU A 151 -31.12 -16.02 9.05
CA LEU A 151 -30.57 -15.58 7.77
C LEU A 151 -29.93 -14.21 7.90
N LEU A 152 -28.64 -14.11 7.59
CA LEU A 152 -27.93 -12.85 7.41
C LEU A 152 -27.71 -12.60 5.92
N CYS A 153 -28.33 -11.56 5.39
CA CYS A 153 -28.06 -11.07 4.03
C CYS A 153 -27.15 -9.86 4.10
N GLN A 154 -26.18 -9.77 3.18
CA GLN A 154 -25.28 -8.64 3.05
C GLN A 154 -25.13 -8.26 1.59
N ILE A 155 -25.27 -6.97 1.29
CA ILE A 155 -24.92 -6.37 0.01
C ILE A 155 -23.77 -5.39 0.21
N GLY A 156 -22.94 -5.20 -0.79
CA GLY A 156 -21.87 -4.22 -0.71
C GLY A 156 -21.13 -4.00 -2.01
N ALA A 157 -20.16 -3.10 -1.93
CA ALA A 157 -19.24 -2.77 -3.01
C ALA A 157 -17.83 -2.65 -2.46
N ASN A 158 -16.87 -3.35 -3.08
CA ASN A 158 -15.46 -3.01 -2.96
C ASN A 158 -15.12 -2.00 -4.05
N ASN A 159 -14.23 -1.05 -3.74
CA ASN A 159 -13.85 0.03 -4.65
C ASN A 159 -15.09 0.77 -5.20
N LEU A 160 -15.95 1.25 -4.32
CA LEU A 160 -17.26 1.85 -4.60
C LEU A 160 -17.21 2.92 -5.70
N PHE A 161 -16.16 3.75 -5.71
CA PHE A 161 -15.97 4.84 -6.67
C PHE A 161 -15.25 4.41 -7.96
N ASN A 162 -14.98 3.11 -8.14
CA ASN A 162 -14.37 2.56 -9.34
C ASN A 162 -13.00 3.18 -9.66
N PHE A 163 -12.15 3.39 -8.65
CA PHE A 163 -10.79 3.87 -8.90
C PHE A 163 -9.99 2.78 -9.61
N THR A 164 -9.40 3.13 -10.74
CA THR A 164 -8.58 2.24 -11.57
C THR A 164 -7.40 3.03 -12.10
N ASP A 165 -6.27 2.37 -12.26
CA ASP A 165 -5.08 2.92 -12.90
C ASP A 165 -4.48 1.80 -13.77
N ALA A 166 -4.97 1.67 -15.00
CA ALA A 166 -4.58 0.55 -15.86
C ALA A 166 -3.12 0.63 -16.31
N GLU A 167 -2.58 1.86 -16.40
CA GLU A 167 -1.21 2.12 -16.81
C GLU A 167 -0.21 1.69 -15.73
N ASN A 168 -0.51 1.96 -14.46
CA ASN A 168 0.42 1.72 -13.36
C ASN A 168 0.03 0.51 -12.48
N ILE A 169 -1.26 0.21 -12.35
CA ILE A 169 -1.82 -0.76 -11.39
C ILE A 169 -2.83 -1.69 -12.09
N SER A 170 -2.39 -2.40 -13.11
CA SER A 170 -3.25 -3.27 -13.94
C SER A 170 -3.95 -4.39 -13.17
N ASN A 171 -3.45 -4.79 -12.00
CA ASN A 171 -4.05 -5.79 -11.14
C ASN A 171 -5.10 -5.24 -10.15
N LEU A 172 -5.29 -3.92 -10.10
CA LEU A 172 -6.34 -3.32 -9.28
C LEU A 172 -7.69 -3.45 -9.96
N ALA A 173 -8.51 -4.36 -9.46
CA ALA A 173 -9.88 -4.49 -9.92
C ALA A 173 -10.66 -3.18 -9.72
N GLY A 174 -11.50 -2.85 -10.70
CA GLY A 174 -12.49 -1.79 -10.58
C GLY A 174 -13.54 -2.10 -9.52
N ARG A 175 -14.69 -1.43 -9.60
CA ARG A 175 -15.79 -1.61 -8.67
C ARG A 175 -16.30 -3.05 -8.70
N GLN A 176 -16.36 -3.69 -7.54
CA GLN A 176 -16.90 -5.04 -7.38
C GLN A 176 -18.14 -4.98 -6.49
N LEU A 177 -19.31 -5.20 -7.08
CA LEU A 177 -20.55 -5.38 -6.32
C LEU A 177 -20.65 -6.83 -5.85
N PHE A 178 -21.15 -7.02 -4.64
CA PHE A 178 -21.33 -8.36 -4.09
C PHE A 178 -22.61 -8.49 -3.27
N PHE A 179 -23.08 -9.72 -3.21
CA PHE A 179 -24.14 -10.17 -2.33
C PHE A 179 -23.68 -11.43 -1.61
N LYS A 180 -23.99 -11.52 -0.32
CA LYS A 180 -23.68 -12.68 0.53
C LYS A 180 -24.93 -13.04 1.33
N MET A 181 -25.23 -14.33 1.41
CA MET A 181 -26.22 -14.89 2.32
C MET A 181 -25.53 -15.89 3.24
N GLN A 182 -25.90 -15.88 4.50
CA GLN A 182 -25.42 -16.83 5.49
C GLN A 182 -26.60 -17.34 6.32
N PHE A 183 -26.79 -18.65 6.32
CA PHE A 183 -27.80 -19.34 7.13
C PHE A 183 -27.15 -19.92 8.38
N SER A 184 -27.83 -19.81 9.52
CA SER A 184 -27.45 -20.45 10.78
C SER A 184 -28.55 -21.44 11.18
N PHE A 185 -28.15 -22.68 11.48
CA PHE A 185 -29.02 -23.78 11.90
C PHE A 185 -29.12 -23.87 13.41
#